data_AF-A0A523R2J2-F1
#
_entry.id   AF-A0A523R2J2-F1
#
_cell.length_a   1.000
_cell.length_b   1.000
_cell.length_c   1.000
_cell.angle_alpha   90.00
_cell.angle_beta   90.00
_cell.angle_gamma   90.00
#
_symmetry.space_group_name_H-M   'P 1'
#
loop_
_entity.id
_entity.type
_entity.pdbx_description
1 polymer ?
#
loop_
_entity_poly.entity_id
_entity_poly.type
_entity_poly.pdbx_seq_one_letter_code
_entity_poly.pdbx_strand_id
1 'polypeptide(L)'
;MSRFPLEYLRHISDETKYLMDRVEGLSKEEFIKDDTLKRAFVRSIEIIGEATKKIPSEFKEKYAHLEWRAMAGMRDKLIHDY
;
A
#
# COMPACT_ATOMS: atom_id res chain seq x y z
N MET A 1 17.93 18.46 8.35
CA MET A 1 17.11 17.44 9.06
C MET A 1 16.48 16.52 8.03
N SER A 2 17.05 15.34 7.77
CA SER A 2 16.43 14.36 6.86
C SER A 2 15.33 13.60 7.61
N ARG A 3 14.10 14.14 7.62
CA ARG A 3 12.91 13.51 8.21
C ARG A 3 12.14 12.62 7.22
N PHE A 4 12.61 12.51 5.98
CA PHE A 4 11.78 12.07 4.85
C PHE A 4 11.44 10.56 4.78
N PRO A 5 12.33 9.59 5.10
CA PRO A 5 11.99 8.17 4.89
C PRO A 5 11.01 7.58 5.91
N LEU A 6 11.12 8.00 7.18
CA LEU A 6 10.37 7.39 8.29
C LEU A 6 8.86 7.61 8.18
N GLU A 7 8.43 8.77 7.71
CA GLU A 7 7.01 9.06 7.51
C GLU A 7 6.40 8.20 6.40
N TYR A 8 7.12 7.98 5.29
CA TYR A 8 6.64 7.09 4.23
C TYR A 8 6.58 5.63 4.68
N LEU A 9 7.56 5.17 5.45
CA LEU A 9 7.53 3.83 6.04
C LEU A 9 6.36 3.66 7.01
N ARG A 10 6.04 4.69 7.81
CA ARG A 10 4.86 4.69 8.68
C ARG A 10 3.57 4.61 7.88
N HIS A 11 3.41 5.43 6.84
CA HIS A 11 2.23 5.33 5.97
C HIS A 11 2.06 3.93 5.38
N ILE A 12 3.15 3.32 4.87
CA ILE A 12 3.08 1.94 4.35
C ILE A 12 2.65 0.97 5.45
N SER A 13 3.22 1.09 6.64
CA SER A 13 2.91 0.22 7.79
C SER A 13 1.47 0.39 8.27
N ASP A 14 0.98 1.62 8.40
CA ASP A 14 -0.35 1.93 8.91
C ASP A 14 -1.44 1.44 7.94
N GLU A 15 -1.26 1.67 6.64
CA GLU A 15 -2.19 1.20 5.61
C GLU A 15 -2.16 -0.33 5.48
N THR A 16 -0.97 -0.95 5.57
CA THR A 16 -0.86 -2.42 5.58
C THR A 16 -1.59 -3.01 6.78
N LYS A 17 -1.43 -2.41 7.96
CA LYS A 17 -2.14 -2.83 9.17
C LYS A 17 -3.65 -2.69 9.00
N TYR A 18 -4.11 -1.54 8.51
CA TYR A 18 -5.54 -1.32 8.24
C TYR A 18 -6.10 -2.40 7.30
N LEU A 19 -5.41 -2.71 6.20
CA LEU A 19 -5.84 -3.76 5.27
C LEU A 19 -5.94 -5.14 5.93
N MET A 20 -4.92 -5.52 6.72
CA MET A 20 -4.88 -6.80 7.43
C MET A 20 -6.00 -6.90 8.48
N ASP A 21 -6.21 -5.85 9.27
CA ASP A 21 -7.23 -5.83 10.32
C ASP A 21 -8.65 -5.86 9.72
N ARG A 22 -8.86 -5.29 8.53
CA ARG A 22 -10.19 -5.22 7.89
C ARG A 22 -10.52 -6.44 7.04
N VAL A 23 -9.53 -7.20 6.57
CA VAL A 23 -9.76 -8.45 5.84
C VAL A 23 -9.96 -9.64 6.78
N GLU A 24 -9.52 -9.54 8.04
CA GLU A 24 -9.70 -10.60 9.03
C GLU A 24 -11.19 -10.92 9.24
N GLY A 25 -11.55 -12.18 9.03
CA GLY A 25 -12.94 -12.66 9.18
C GLY A 25 -13.90 -12.22 8.06
N LEU A 26 -13.43 -11.48 7.04
CA LEU A 26 -14.25 -11.01 5.94
C LEU A 26 -14.33 -12.04 4.82
N SER A 27 -15.54 -12.45 4.43
CA SER A 27 -15.73 -13.27 3.23
C SER A 27 -15.60 -12.45 1.95
N LYS A 28 -15.27 -13.13 0.84
CA LYS A 28 -15.18 -12.50 -0.47
C LYS A 28 -16.51 -11.87 -0.90
N GLU A 29 -17.62 -12.54 -0.62
CA GLU A 29 -18.97 -12.09 -0.97
C GLU A 29 -19.35 -10.81 -0.22
N GLU A 30 -18.99 -10.72 1.06
CA GLU A 30 -19.18 -9.51 1.87
C GLU A 30 -18.34 -8.36 1.33
N PHE A 31 -17.06 -8.61 1.03
CA PHE A 31 -16.16 -7.60 0.48
C PHE A 31 -16.67 -7.03 -0.86
N ILE A 32 -17.13 -7.89 -1.78
CA ILE A 32 -17.59 -7.45 -3.11
C ILE A 32 -18.84 -6.58 -3.03
N LYS A 33 -19.70 -6.81 -2.02
CA LYS A 33 -20.95 -6.06 -1.82
C LYS A 33 -20.75 -4.72 -1.10
N ASP A 34 -19.62 -4.53 -0.43
CA ASP A 34 -19.32 -3.29 0.29
C ASP A 34 -18.48 -2.33 -0.58
N ASP A 35 -19.14 -1.39 -1.24
CA ASP A 35 -18.50 -0.37 -2.08
C ASP A 35 -17.59 0.58 -1.29
N THR A 36 -17.92 0.86 -0.02
CA THR A 36 -17.10 1.72 0.84
C THR A 36 -15.80 1.01 1.18
N LEU A 37 -15.86 -0.27 1.54
CA LEU A 37 -14.69 -1.05 1.88
C LEU A 37 -13.77 -1.27 0.68
N LYS A 38 -14.33 -1.56 -0.50
CA LYS A 38 -13.55 -1.63 -1.75
C LYS A 38 -12.79 -0.33 -2.02
N ARG A 39 -13.46 0.82 -1.92
CA ARG A 39 -12.83 2.13 -2.11
C ARG A 39 -11.75 2.40 -1.08
N ALA A 40 -11.98 2.03 0.19
CA ALA A 40 -10.98 2.15 1.24
C ALA A 40 -9.74 1.28 0.96
N PHE A 41 -9.92 0.04 0.48
CA PHE A 41 -8.83 -0.86 0.12
C PHE A 41 -8.01 -0.31 -1.06
N VAL A 42 -8.68 0.13 -2.12
CA VAL A 42 -8.02 0.77 -3.27
C VAL A 42 -7.20 1.98 -2.80
N ARG A 43 -7.80 2.84 -1.97
CA ARG A 43 -7.11 4.02 -1.44
C ARG A 43 -5.87 3.66 -0.61
N SER A 44 -5.97 2.63 0.22
CA SER A 44 -4.85 2.16 1.05
C SER A 44 -3.68 1.70 0.16
N ILE A 45 -3.98 0.94 -0.91
CA ILE A 45 -2.97 0.47 -1.88
C ILE A 45 -2.35 1.63 -2.66
N GLU A 46 -3.12 2.65 -3.04
CA GLU A 46 -2.59 3.87 -3.67
C GLU A 46 -1.58 4.58 -2.76
N ILE A 47 -1.90 4.73 -1.47
CA ILE A 47 -1.04 5.38 -0.48
C ILE A 47 0.27 4.59 -0.30
N ILE A 48 0.19 3.26 -0.19
CA ILE A 48 1.36 2.37 -0.11
C ILE A 48 2.26 2.57 -1.33
N GLY A 49 1.69 2.57 -2.53
CA GLY A 49 2.45 2.74 -3.77
C GLY A 49 3.12 4.12 -3.87
N GLU A 50 2.39 5.19 -3.56
CA GLU A 50 2.90 6.56 -3.56
C GLU A 50 4.01 6.76 -2.52
N ALA A 51 3.82 6.26 -1.29
CA ALA A 51 4.83 6.31 -0.24
C ALA A 51 6.09 5.53 -0.65
N THR A 52 5.93 4.36 -1.26
CA THR A 52 7.04 3.54 -1.76
C THR A 52 7.86 4.27 -2.84
N LYS A 53 7.20 4.98 -3.77
CA LYS A 53 7.88 5.77 -4.82
C LYS A 53 8.76 6.88 -4.21
N LYS A 54 8.39 7.43 -3.06
CA LYS A 54 9.12 8.52 -2.36
C LYS A 54 10.29 8.06 -1.49
N ILE A 55 10.43 6.76 -1.23
CA ILE A 55 11.58 6.23 -0.50
C ILE A 55 12.84 6.31 -1.39
N PRO A 56 13.98 6.81 -0.88
CA PRO A 56 15.25 6.87 -1.63
C PRO A 56 15.71 5.49 -2.15
N SER A 57 16.35 5.47 -3.32
CA SER A 57 16.89 4.23 -3.92
C SER A 57 17.88 3.52 -3.02
N GLU A 58 18.80 4.25 -2.40
CA GLU A 58 19.80 3.71 -1.47
C GLU A 58 19.16 2.92 -0.32
N PHE A 59 18.01 3.38 0.19
CA PHE A 59 17.28 2.67 1.23
C PHE A 59 16.63 1.39 0.67
N LYS A 60 16.02 1.47 -0.51
CA LYS A 60 15.41 0.31 -1.18
C LYS A 60 16.45 -0.76 -1.52
N GLU A 61 17.65 -0.36 -1.94
CA GLU A 61 18.78 -1.25 -2.20
C GLU A 61 19.29 -1.90 -0.91
N LYS A 62 19.41 -1.14 0.19
CA LYS A 62 19.78 -1.68 1.50
C LYS A 62 18.79 -2.76 1.98
N TYR A 63 17.51 -2.61 1.65
CA TYR A 63 16.45 -3.55 2.01
C TYR A 63 15.86 -4.24 0.76
N ALA A 64 16.74 -4.71 -0.14
CA ALA A 64 16.33 -5.31 -1.42
C ALA A 64 15.54 -6.63 -1.30
N HIS A 65 15.45 -7.23 -0.11
CA HIS A 65 14.61 -8.40 0.16
C HIS A 65 13.10 -8.07 0.17
N LEU A 66 12.73 -6.79 0.20
CA LEU A 66 11.36 -6.33 0.10
C LEU A 66 11.00 -6.03 -1.36
N GLU A 67 9.77 -6.36 -1.74
CA GLU A 67 9.24 -6.21 -3.10
C GLU A 67 8.82 -4.76 -3.42
N TRP A 68 9.77 -3.82 -3.35
CA TRP A 68 9.52 -2.39 -3.56
C TRP A 68 8.87 -2.07 -4.91
N ARG A 69 9.26 -2.80 -5.97
CA ARG A 69 8.69 -2.63 -7.31
C ARG A 69 7.22 -3.05 -7.36
N ALA A 70 6.86 -4.15 -6.69
CA ALA A 70 5.47 -4.60 -6.63
C ALA A 70 4.60 -3.61 -5.86
N MET A 71 5.08 -3.10 -4.72
CA MET A 71 4.37 -2.09 -3.93
C MET A 71 4.14 -0.80 -4.72
N ALA A 72 5.17 -0.29 -5.42
CA ALA A 72 5.05 0.89 -6.27
C ALA A 72 4.12 0.67 -7.48
N GLY A 73 4.14 -0.52 -8.08
CA GLY A 73 3.40 -0.87 -9.29
C GLY A 73 1.94 -1.30 -9.07
N MET A 74 1.53 -1.60 -7.84
CA MET A 74 0.14 -1.99 -7.54
C MET A 74 -0.87 -0.87 -7.85
N ARG A 75 -0.49 0.38 -7.60
CA ARG A 75 -1.26 1.56 -8.04
C ARG A 75 -1.48 1.56 -9.55
N ASP A 76 -0.42 1.28 -10.30
CA ASP A 76 -0.44 1.39 -11.76
C ASP A 76 -1.40 0.32 -12.36
N LYS A 77 -1.46 -0.88 -11.77
CA LYS A 77 -2.46 -1.90 -12.15
C LYS A 77 -3.89 -1.50 -11.82
N LEU A 78 -4.13 -0.88 -10.66
CA LEU A 78 -5.48 -0.49 -10.23
C LEU A 78 -6.07 0.69 -11.04
N ILE A 79 -5.20 1.54 -11.63
CA ILE A 79 -5.63 2.73 -12.37
C ILE A 79 -5.74 2.47 -13.88
N HIS A 80 -4.98 1.52 -14.43
CA HIS A 80 -4.91 1.30 -15.88
C HIS A 80 -5.80 0.17 -16.44
N ASP A 81 -6.26 -0.77 -15.59
CA ASP A 81 -7.09 -1.93 -16.01
C ASP A 81 -8.57 -1.83 -15.57
N TYR A 82 -9.09 -0.61 -15.34
CA TYR A 82 -10.52 -0.40 -15.06
C TYR A 82 -11.31 0.06 -16.29
#